data_AF-A0A0G1PD38-F1
#
_entry.id   AF-A0A0G1PD38-F1
#
_cell.length_a   1.000
_cell.length_b   1.000
_cell.length_c   1.000
_cell.angle_alpha   90.00
_cell.angle_beta   90.00
_cell.angle_gamma   90.00
#
_symmetry.space_group_name_H-M   'P 1'
#
loop_
_entity.id
_entity.type
_entity.pdbx_description
1 polymer ?
#
loop_
_entity_poly.entity_id
_entity_poly.type
_entity_poly.pdbx_seq_one_letter_code
_entity_poly.pdbx_strand_id
1 'polypeptide(L)'
;MNPLFFVYQELLFRPLFNLLVIITDLVPGHGIGISILIVTIIVRLILIPPSLHQAKQMQKNQTKMADLKKELKKIQKDHAHDQTKKAEATMQLYKKAGINPASGCLPLLIQLPILIALYRVFLIGISPDTFQYLYAFVPAPSSVNFNFLTINLAQSSLLLAIVAGVSQFILMKSVSPTTPPPAPNDDQSAAMMASMQKNMAFMFPVMTVFISMKLPAALALYWVATTIFGIVQQYVFKKRLHITSSVAM
;
A
#
# COMPACT_ATOMS: atom_id res chain seq x y z
N MET A 1 -21.76 22.20 -4.54
CA MET A 1 -20.56 21.33 -4.48
C MET A 1 -20.90 20.06 -3.71
N ASN A 2 -20.40 18.89 -4.13
CA ASN A 2 -20.60 17.64 -3.38
C ASN A 2 -19.87 17.72 -2.03
N PRO A 3 -20.56 17.58 -0.87
CA PRO A 3 -19.94 17.75 0.44
C PRO A 3 -18.78 16.77 0.68
N LEU A 4 -18.85 15.56 0.12
CA LEU A 4 -17.77 14.58 0.23
C LEU A 4 -16.50 15.05 -0.50
N PHE A 5 -16.67 15.66 -1.66
CA PHE A 5 -15.55 16.20 -2.43
C PHE A 5 -14.90 17.38 -1.71
N PHE A 6 -15.70 18.26 -1.09
CA PHE A 6 -15.19 19.37 -0.30
C PHE A 6 -14.36 18.87 0.89
N VAL A 7 -14.90 17.92 1.67
CA VAL A 7 -14.18 17.32 2.80
C VAL A 7 -12.88 16.66 2.36
N TYR A 8 -12.91 15.89 1.28
CA TYR A 8 -11.71 15.27 0.70
C TYR A 8 -10.66 16.32 0.29
N GLN A 9 -11.10 17.40 -0.35
CA GLN A 9 -10.22 18.46 -0.80
C GLN A 9 -9.55 19.17 0.37
N GLU A 10 -10.29 19.58 1.38
CA GLU A 10 -9.77 20.35 2.51
C GLU A 10 -8.99 19.49 3.53
N LEU A 11 -9.35 18.21 3.72
CA LEU A 11 -8.69 17.34 4.72
C LEU A 11 -7.49 16.56 4.18
N LEU A 12 -7.48 16.19 2.89
CA LEU A 12 -6.41 15.36 2.33
C LEU A 12 -5.61 16.14 1.29
N PHE A 13 -6.25 16.60 0.24
CA PHE A 13 -5.54 17.16 -0.90
C PHE A 13 -4.83 18.48 -0.56
N ARG A 14 -5.54 19.45 0.02
CA ARG A 14 -5.00 20.79 0.29
C ARG A 14 -3.86 20.78 1.32
N PRO A 15 -3.93 20.04 2.44
CA PRO A 15 -2.81 19.91 3.36
C PRO A 15 -1.59 19.27 2.71
N LEU A 16 -1.77 18.21 1.92
CA LEU A 16 -0.67 17.53 1.23
C LEU A 16 -0.02 18.41 0.15
N PHE A 17 -0.83 19.17 -0.59
CA PHE A 17 -0.32 20.14 -1.57
C PHE A 17 0.53 21.23 -0.89
N ASN A 18 0.01 21.85 0.17
CA ASN A 18 0.72 22.90 0.90
C ASN A 18 1.97 22.36 1.59
N LEU A 19 1.90 21.15 2.16
CA LEU A 19 3.06 20.49 2.75
C LEU A 19 4.15 20.27 1.68
N LEU A 20 3.79 19.84 0.47
CA LEU A 20 4.75 19.71 -0.63
C LEU A 20 5.38 21.06 -0.98
N VAL A 21 4.58 22.11 -1.14
CA VAL A 21 5.08 23.45 -1.48
C VAL A 21 6.03 24.00 -0.42
N ILE A 22 5.65 23.93 0.86
CA ILE A 22 6.50 24.38 1.98
C ILE A 22 7.83 23.63 1.97
N ILE A 23 7.81 22.31 1.81
CA ILE A 23 9.04 21.52 1.76
C ILE A 23 9.87 21.86 0.52
N THR A 24 9.26 22.08 -0.65
CA THR A 24 9.98 22.49 -1.86
C THR A 24 10.66 23.85 -1.71
N ASP A 25 10.03 24.80 -1.02
CA ASP A 25 10.63 26.11 -0.76
C ASP A 25 11.83 26.00 0.22
N LEU A 26 11.72 25.10 1.22
CA LEU A 26 12.78 24.86 2.21
C LEU A 26 13.98 24.05 1.67
N VAL A 27 13.79 23.24 0.63
CA VAL A 27 14.84 22.40 0.06
C VAL A 27 15.78 23.23 -0.82
N PRO A 28 17.12 23.16 -0.63
CA PRO A 28 18.07 23.83 -1.49
C PRO A 28 17.88 23.48 -2.98
N GLY A 29 17.80 24.49 -3.83
CA GLY A 29 17.58 24.31 -5.27
C GLY A 29 16.15 23.95 -5.67
N HIS A 30 15.19 24.04 -4.75
CA HIS A 30 13.75 23.86 -4.97
C HIS A 30 13.39 22.55 -5.66
N GLY A 31 14.13 21.49 -5.31
CA GLY A 31 14.01 20.16 -5.91
C GLY A 31 12.73 19.44 -5.46
N ILE A 32 11.82 19.21 -6.40
CA ILE A 32 10.56 18.50 -6.11
C ILE A 32 10.82 17.04 -5.72
N GLY A 33 11.88 16.42 -6.24
CA GLY A 33 12.20 15.02 -5.93
C GLY A 33 12.52 14.77 -4.46
N ILE A 34 13.42 15.57 -3.88
CA ILE A 34 13.75 15.49 -2.44
C ILE A 34 12.50 15.83 -1.61
N SER A 35 11.72 16.80 -2.06
CA SER A 35 10.47 17.20 -1.40
C SER A 35 9.48 16.04 -1.31
N ILE A 36 9.29 15.28 -2.41
CA ILE A 36 8.47 14.08 -2.43
C ILE A 36 8.96 13.05 -1.40
N LEU A 37 10.27 12.82 -1.31
CA LEU A 37 10.82 11.87 -0.33
C LEU A 37 10.51 12.28 1.10
N ILE A 38 10.73 13.56 1.44
CA ILE A 38 10.50 14.11 2.78
C ILE A 38 9.00 14.04 3.14
N VAL A 39 8.12 14.51 2.24
CA VAL A 39 6.67 14.45 2.43
C VAL A 39 6.21 13.00 2.64
N THR A 40 6.74 12.06 1.85
CA THR A 40 6.43 10.63 1.99
C THR A 40 6.80 10.11 3.37
N ILE A 41 7.99 10.44 3.86
CA ILE A 41 8.46 10.02 5.18
C ILE A 41 7.56 10.63 6.28
N ILE A 42 7.26 11.93 6.22
CA ILE A 42 6.40 12.61 7.20
C ILE A 42 5.02 11.94 7.27
N VAL A 43 4.37 11.78 6.11
CA VAL A 43 3.04 11.14 6.04
C VAL A 43 3.11 9.72 6.59
N ARG A 44 4.16 8.97 6.23
CA ARG A 44 4.35 7.59 6.71
C ARG A 44 4.57 7.52 8.21
N LEU A 45 5.32 8.45 8.81
CA LEU A 45 5.52 8.54 10.26
C LEU A 45 4.19 8.80 10.99
N ILE A 46 3.37 9.73 10.48
CA ILE A 46 2.04 10.02 11.02
C ILE A 46 1.13 8.78 10.96
N LEU A 47 1.28 7.95 9.92
CA LEU A 47 0.50 6.73 9.72
C LEU A 47 1.05 5.50 10.46
N ILE A 48 2.14 5.61 11.23
CA ILE A 48 2.68 4.47 11.99
C ILE A 48 1.65 3.91 13.00
N PRO A 49 0.99 4.72 13.85
CA PRO A 49 0.03 4.20 14.83
C PRO A 49 -1.11 3.36 14.21
N PRO A 50 -1.86 3.85 13.19
CA PRO A 50 -2.88 3.04 12.56
C PRO A 50 -2.30 1.83 11.82
N SER A 51 -1.13 1.96 11.20
CA SER A 51 -0.45 0.84 10.53
C SER A 51 -0.05 -0.27 11.50
N LEU A 52 0.42 0.07 12.70
CA LEU A 52 0.78 -0.90 13.74
C LEU A 52 -0.46 -1.62 14.26
N HIS A 53 -1.56 -0.90 14.45
CA HIS A 53 -2.83 -1.50 14.85
C HIS A 53 -3.34 -2.50 13.80
N GLN A 54 -3.26 -2.14 12.52
CA GLN A 54 -3.59 -3.03 11.40
C GLN A 54 -2.67 -4.26 11.36
N ALA A 55 -1.36 -4.09 11.53
CA ALA A 55 -0.40 -5.19 11.53
C ALA A 55 -0.68 -6.19 12.67
N LYS A 56 -1.00 -5.71 13.87
CA LYS A 56 -1.42 -6.55 15.01
C LYS A 56 -2.68 -7.34 14.70
N GLN A 57 -3.68 -6.69 14.09
CA GLN A 57 -4.93 -7.36 13.72
C GLN A 57 -4.70 -8.45 12.67
N MET A 58 -3.86 -8.16 11.67
CA MET A 58 -3.50 -9.13 10.64
C MET A 58 -2.78 -10.34 11.23
N GLN A 59 -1.85 -10.14 12.15
CA GLN A 59 -1.17 -11.24 12.86
C GLN A 59 -2.16 -12.11 13.66
N LYS A 60 -3.05 -11.49 14.45
CA LYS A 60 -4.07 -12.22 15.22
C LYS A 60 -4.96 -13.07 14.30
N ASN A 61 -5.38 -12.52 13.17
CA ASN A 61 -6.18 -13.26 12.20
C ASN A 61 -5.39 -14.43 11.60
N GLN A 62 -4.10 -14.26 11.29
CA GLN A 62 -3.25 -15.34 10.77
C GLN A 62 -3.11 -16.50 11.76
N THR A 63 -2.88 -16.21 13.05
CA THR A 63 -2.81 -17.25 14.10
C THR A 63 -4.11 -18.03 14.18
N LYS A 64 -5.25 -17.33 14.29
CA LYS A 64 -6.56 -18.00 14.32
C LYS A 64 -6.83 -18.82 13.06
N MET A 65 -6.38 -18.37 11.90
CA MET A 65 -6.49 -19.14 10.65
C MET A 65 -5.67 -20.42 10.66
N ALA A 66 -4.53 -20.45 11.37
CA ALA A 66 -3.75 -21.67 11.54
C ALA A 66 -4.51 -22.71 12.39
N ASP A 67 -5.21 -22.27 13.44
CA ASP A 67 -5.99 -23.15 14.32
C ASP A 67 -7.18 -23.78 13.59
N LEU A 68 -7.82 -23.03 12.68
CA LEU A 68 -8.97 -23.50 11.91
C LEU A 68 -8.63 -24.44 10.74
N LYS A 69 -7.35 -24.72 10.47
CA LYS A 69 -6.95 -25.55 9.32
C LYS A 69 -7.65 -26.91 9.29
N LYS A 70 -7.83 -27.56 10.45
CA LYS A 70 -8.49 -28.88 10.54
C LYS A 70 -9.99 -28.80 10.23
N GLU A 71 -10.68 -27.81 10.77
CA GLU A 71 -12.12 -27.61 10.54
C GLU A 71 -12.40 -27.19 9.10
N LEU A 72 -11.54 -26.35 8.52
CA LEU A 72 -11.60 -26.02 7.09
C LEU A 72 -11.42 -27.25 6.21
N LYS A 73 -10.54 -28.18 6.56
CA LYS A 73 -10.41 -29.46 5.84
C LYS A 73 -11.66 -30.32 5.96
N LYS A 74 -12.31 -30.33 7.12
CA LYS A 74 -13.56 -31.06 7.31
C LYS A 74 -14.67 -30.50 6.43
N ILE A 75 -14.88 -29.17 6.43
CA ILE A 75 -15.84 -28.48 5.56
C ILE A 75 -15.59 -28.79 4.08
N GLN A 76 -14.31 -28.84 3.66
CA GLN A 76 -13.94 -29.19 2.29
C GLN A 76 -14.34 -30.62 1.92
N LYS A 77 -14.21 -31.59 2.83
CA LYS A 77 -14.59 -32.99 2.61
C LYS A 77 -16.11 -33.17 2.62
N ASP A 78 -16.78 -32.57 3.61
CA ASP A 78 -18.23 -32.70 3.81
C ASP A 78 -19.04 -32.05 2.67
N HIS A 79 -18.48 -31.04 2.00
CA HIS A 79 -19.13 -30.30 0.91
C HIS A 79 -18.33 -30.30 -0.40
N ALA A 80 -17.57 -31.35 -0.69
CA ALA A 80 -16.70 -31.42 -1.88
C ALA A 80 -17.44 -31.18 -3.21
N HIS A 81 -18.70 -31.63 -3.31
CA HIS A 81 -19.54 -31.51 -4.51
C HIS A 81 -20.43 -30.28 -4.55
N ASP A 82 -20.46 -29.45 -3.50
CA ASP A 82 -21.37 -28.31 -3.36
C ASP A 82 -20.58 -27.05 -2.98
N GLN A 83 -20.16 -26.30 -4.01
CA GLN A 83 -19.31 -25.11 -3.83
C GLN A 83 -20.02 -23.99 -3.06
N THR A 84 -21.34 -23.86 -3.19
CA THR A 84 -22.10 -22.82 -2.48
C THR A 84 -22.17 -23.14 -1.00
N LYS A 85 -22.53 -24.37 -0.62
CA LYS A 85 -22.51 -24.79 0.79
C LYS A 85 -21.12 -24.74 1.41
N LYS A 86 -20.10 -25.13 0.64
CA LYS A 86 -18.70 -25.02 1.05
C LYS A 86 -18.31 -23.56 1.38
N ALA A 87 -18.67 -22.62 0.51
CA ALA A 87 -18.39 -21.19 0.72
C ALA A 87 -19.16 -20.65 1.94
N GLU A 88 -20.42 -21.03 2.10
CA GLU A 88 -21.27 -20.61 3.22
C GLU A 88 -20.74 -21.14 4.56
N ALA A 89 -20.48 -22.45 4.66
CA ALA A 89 -19.95 -23.08 5.87
C ALA A 89 -18.57 -22.50 6.26
N THR A 90 -17.70 -22.24 5.27
CA THR A 90 -16.41 -21.56 5.49
C THR A 90 -16.61 -20.17 6.08
N MET A 91 -17.55 -19.38 5.54
CA MET A 91 -17.84 -18.04 6.05
C MET A 91 -18.44 -18.08 7.45
N GLN A 92 -19.36 -19.02 7.72
CA GLN A 92 -19.93 -19.21 9.06
C GLN A 92 -18.85 -19.59 10.08
N LEU A 93 -17.90 -20.44 9.70
CA LEU A 93 -16.76 -20.78 10.54
C LEU A 93 -15.90 -19.56 10.86
N TYR A 94 -15.56 -18.74 9.85
CA TYR A 94 -14.81 -17.49 10.05
C TYR A 94 -15.54 -16.52 10.98
N LYS A 95 -16.86 -16.38 10.83
CA LYS A 95 -17.69 -15.56 11.72
C LYS A 95 -17.66 -16.09 13.16
N LYS A 96 -17.83 -17.40 13.36
CA LYS A 96 -17.78 -18.05 14.69
C LYS A 96 -16.43 -17.86 15.38
N ALA A 97 -15.34 -17.90 14.63
CA ALA A 97 -13.99 -17.66 15.15
C ALA A 97 -13.62 -16.18 15.32
N GLY A 98 -14.53 -15.26 14.94
CA GLY A 98 -14.31 -13.82 14.99
C GLY A 98 -13.17 -13.36 14.07
N ILE A 99 -13.09 -13.95 12.87
CA ILE A 99 -12.09 -13.63 11.85
C ILE A 99 -12.79 -12.83 10.76
N ASN A 100 -12.28 -11.62 10.49
CA ASN A 100 -12.77 -10.81 9.39
C ASN A 100 -11.88 -11.03 8.15
N PRO A 101 -12.36 -11.72 7.09
CA PRO A 101 -11.57 -11.97 5.88
C PRO A 101 -11.19 -10.69 5.12
N ALA A 102 -11.94 -9.60 5.29
CA ALA A 102 -11.63 -8.30 4.67
C ALA A 102 -10.46 -7.56 5.34
N SER A 103 -9.98 -8.04 6.49
CA SER A 103 -8.85 -7.41 7.20
C SER A 103 -7.57 -7.38 6.36
N GLY A 104 -7.43 -8.27 5.37
CA GLY A 104 -6.28 -8.31 4.47
C GLY A 104 -6.25 -7.20 3.42
N CYS A 105 -7.41 -6.68 3.00
CA CYS A 105 -7.49 -5.56 2.05
C CYS A 105 -7.72 -4.20 2.72
N LEU A 106 -8.03 -4.19 4.02
CA LEU A 106 -8.21 -2.97 4.81
C LEU A 106 -7.04 -1.96 4.69
N PRO A 107 -5.76 -2.38 4.67
CA PRO A 107 -4.64 -1.45 4.48
C PRO A 107 -4.71 -0.71 3.13
N LEU A 108 -5.13 -1.41 2.07
CA LEU A 108 -5.28 -0.83 0.74
C LEU A 108 -6.42 0.19 0.71
N LEU A 109 -7.55 -0.11 1.37
CA LEU A 109 -8.70 0.80 1.45
C LEU A 109 -8.37 2.10 2.19
N ILE A 110 -7.59 2.01 3.28
CA ILE A 110 -7.15 3.20 4.03
C ILE A 110 -6.10 3.99 3.24
N GLN A 111 -5.25 3.29 2.47
CA GLN A 111 -4.21 3.91 1.66
C GLN A 111 -4.77 4.60 0.40
N LEU A 112 -5.86 4.09 -0.18
CA LEU A 112 -6.45 4.56 -1.43
C LEU A 112 -6.76 6.07 -1.44
N PRO A 113 -7.47 6.64 -0.44
CA PRO A 113 -7.74 8.09 -0.39
C PRO A 113 -6.46 8.94 -0.38
N ILE A 114 -5.44 8.51 0.36
CA ILE A 114 -4.15 9.22 0.45
C ILE A 114 -3.40 9.11 -0.88
N LEU A 115 -3.43 7.94 -1.52
CA LEU A 115 -2.84 7.73 -2.84
C LEU A 115 -3.51 8.62 -3.89
N ILE A 116 -4.84 8.71 -3.91
CA ILE A 116 -5.57 9.58 -4.84
C ILE A 116 -5.25 11.07 -4.56
N ALA A 117 -5.04 11.45 -3.31
CA ALA A 117 -4.71 12.83 -2.95
C ALA A 117 -3.32 13.22 -3.45
N LEU A 118 -2.31 12.40 -3.16
CA LEU A 118 -0.95 12.59 -3.65
C LEU A 118 -0.88 12.49 -5.18
N TYR A 119 -1.64 11.58 -5.77
CA TYR A 119 -1.78 11.49 -7.22
C TYR A 119 -2.29 12.79 -7.83
N ARG A 120 -3.36 13.38 -7.27
CA ARG A 120 -3.86 14.69 -7.72
C ARG A 120 -2.80 15.77 -7.57
N VAL A 121 -2.09 15.82 -6.43
CA VAL A 121 -1.02 16.80 -6.17
C VAL A 121 0.07 16.73 -7.25
N PHE A 122 0.54 15.53 -7.61
CA PHE A 122 1.60 15.38 -8.61
C PHE A 122 1.13 15.56 -10.04
N LEU A 123 -0.13 15.25 -10.34
CA LEU A 123 -0.69 15.48 -11.68
C LEU A 123 -0.84 16.96 -12.00
N ILE A 124 -1.39 17.74 -11.06
CA ILE A 124 -1.59 19.19 -11.29
C ILE A 124 -0.27 19.94 -11.16
N GLY A 125 0.67 19.42 -10.37
CA GLY A 125 1.96 20.03 -10.12
C GLY A 125 1.87 21.36 -9.37
N ILE A 126 3.04 21.97 -9.18
CA ILE A 126 3.17 23.31 -8.61
C ILE A 126 3.31 24.28 -9.77
N SER A 127 2.26 25.05 -10.04
CA SER A 127 2.18 26.03 -11.12
C SER A 127 1.29 27.20 -10.70
N PRO A 128 1.35 28.35 -11.39
CA PRO A 128 0.50 29.49 -11.06
C PRO A 128 -1.01 29.16 -10.96
N ASP A 129 -1.50 28.25 -11.81
CA ASP A 129 -2.91 27.81 -11.82
C ASP A 129 -3.31 27.00 -10.58
N THR A 130 -2.34 26.43 -9.86
CA THR A 130 -2.57 25.63 -8.65
C THR A 130 -2.38 26.43 -7.36
N PHE A 131 -1.93 27.68 -7.44
CA PHE A 131 -1.74 28.54 -6.26
C PHE A 131 -3.03 28.90 -5.53
N GLN A 132 -4.19 28.76 -6.18
CA GLN A 132 -5.50 28.86 -5.53
C GLN A 132 -5.69 27.83 -4.38
N TYR A 133 -4.92 26.74 -4.38
CA TYR A 133 -4.96 25.73 -3.31
C TYR A 133 -4.04 26.06 -2.14
N LEU A 134 -3.20 27.10 -2.23
CA LEU A 134 -2.34 27.51 -1.13
C LEU A 134 -3.16 28.01 0.06
N TYR A 135 -2.63 27.82 1.26
CA TYR A 135 -3.11 28.53 2.43
C TYR A 135 -2.60 29.97 2.39
N ALA A 136 -3.35 30.89 3.01
CA ALA A 136 -3.00 32.31 3.02
C ALA A 136 -1.60 32.60 3.61
N PHE A 137 -1.09 31.71 4.47
CA PHE A 137 0.23 31.82 5.10
C PHE A 137 1.35 31.12 4.31
N VAL A 138 1.04 30.42 3.21
CA VAL A 138 2.04 29.71 2.39
C VAL A 138 2.34 30.56 1.15
N PRO A 139 3.56 31.11 1.01
CA PRO A 139 3.91 31.88 -0.17
C PRO A 139 3.96 31.01 -1.42
N ALA A 140 3.69 31.62 -2.56
CA ALA A 140 3.89 30.98 -3.85
C ALA A 140 5.40 30.74 -4.07
N PRO A 141 5.81 29.52 -4.44
CA PRO A 141 7.21 29.22 -4.70
C PRO A 141 7.68 29.96 -5.95
N SER A 142 8.88 30.56 -5.87
CA SER A 142 9.47 31.38 -6.93
C SER A 142 9.96 30.54 -8.12
N SER A 143 10.44 29.32 -7.86
CA SER A 143 10.80 28.34 -8.88
C SER A 143 10.67 26.91 -8.35
N VAL A 144 10.53 25.95 -9.27
CA VAL A 144 10.44 24.52 -8.94
C VAL A 144 11.35 23.75 -9.88
N ASN A 145 12.28 22.99 -9.31
CA ASN A 145 13.17 22.12 -10.06
C ASN A 145 12.58 20.72 -10.14
N PHE A 146 12.15 20.34 -11.34
CA PHE A 146 11.57 19.02 -11.62
C PHE A 146 12.61 17.92 -11.87
N ASN A 147 13.89 18.27 -12.02
CA ASN A 147 14.93 17.28 -12.20
C ASN A 147 15.31 16.67 -10.84
N PHE A 148 15.28 15.35 -10.79
CA PHE A 148 15.79 14.58 -9.68
C PHE A 148 16.81 13.59 -10.22
N LEU A 149 18.08 13.77 -9.82
CA LEU A 149 19.22 13.14 -10.48
C LEU A 149 19.20 13.51 -11.98
N THR A 150 19.20 12.52 -12.87
CA THR A 150 19.14 12.70 -14.33
C THR A 150 17.72 12.57 -14.90
N ILE A 151 16.69 12.53 -14.05
CA ILE A 151 15.30 12.25 -14.45
C ILE A 151 14.43 13.48 -14.23
N ASN A 152 13.68 13.89 -15.26
CA ASN A 152 12.65 14.90 -15.14
C ASN A 152 11.37 14.28 -14.56
N LEU A 153 10.97 14.70 -13.37
CA LEU A 153 9.83 14.14 -12.64
C LEU A 153 8.46 14.55 -13.16
N ALA A 154 8.38 15.59 -14.00
CA ALA A 154 7.14 16.01 -14.64
C ALA A 154 6.76 15.08 -15.81
N GLN A 155 7.72 14.34 -16.36
CA GLN A 155 7.52 13.38 -17.45
C GLN A 155 7.48 11.95 -16.93
N SER A 156 7.01 10.99 -17.72
CA SER A 156 7.07 9.57 -17.36
C SER A 156 8.51 9.05 -17.41
N SER A 157 8.82 8.04 -16.59
CA SER A 157 10.14 7.41 -16.54
C SER A 157 9.99 5.90 -16.42
N LEU A 158 10.43 5.18 -17.45
CA LEU A 158 10.43 3.71 -17.44
C LEU A 158 11.31 3.17 -16.32
N LEU A 159 12.47 3.80 -16.07
CA LEU A 159 13.38 3.41 -15.00
C LEU A 159 12.66 3.45 -13.64
N LEU A 160 12.05 4.58 -13.27
CA LEU A 160 11.36 4.70 -11.99
C LEU A 160 10.11 3.81 -11.93
N ALA A 161 9.40 3.59 -13.03
CA ALA A 161 8.28 2.67 -13.10
C ALA A 161 8.71 1.23 -12.75
N ILE A 162 9.81 0.75 -13.34
CA ILE A 162 10.36 -0.59 -13.06
C ILE A 162 10.83 -0.68 -11.61
N VAL A 163 11.56 0.32 -11.10
CA VAL A 163 12.02 0.34 -9.70
C VAL A 163 10.84 0.35 -8.73
N ALA A 164 9.77 1.08 -9.04
CA ALA A 164 8.53 1.05 -8.25
C ALA A 164 7.90 -0.35 -8.23
N GLY A 165 7.81 -1.02 -9.38
CA GLY A 165 7.31 -2.40 -9.47
C GLY A 165 8.18 -3.40 -8.70
N VAL A 166 9.49 -3.38 -8.89
CA VAL A 166 10.43 -4.28 -8.22
C VAL A 166 10.40 -4.08 -6.71
N SER A 167 10.40 -2.82 -6.25
CA SER A 167 10.31 -2.52 -4.82
C SER A 167 8.97 -2.94 -4.20
N GLN A 168 7.84 -2.77 -4.93
CA GLN A 168 6.54 -3.32 -4.54
C GLN A 168 6.58 -4.85 -4.42
N PHE A 169 7.20 -5.53 -5.37
CA PHE A 169 7.31 -6.99 -5.34
C PHE A 169 8.13 -7.49 -4.13
N ILE A 170 9.25 -6.83 -3.82
CA ILE A 170 10.05 -7.11 -2.62
C ILE A 170 9.23 -6.88 -1.35
N LEU A 171 8.48 -5.78 -1.27
CA LEU A 171 7.59 -5.50 -0.15
C LEU A 171 6.53 -6.61 0.00
N MET A 172 5.89 -7.05 -1.08
CA MET A 172 4.88 -8.11 -1.03
C MET A 172 5.46 -9.45 -0.55
N LYS A 173 6.68 -9.81 -0.97
CA LYS A 173 7.41 -10.96 -0.41
C LYS A 173 7.69 -10.81 1.09
N SER A 174 7.93 -9.59 1.54
CA SER A 174 8.23 -9.30 2.95
C SER A 174 6.99 -9.39 3.84
N VAL A 175 5.80 -9.12 3.30
CA VAL A 175 4.52 -9.07 4.04
C VAL A 175 3.76 -10.39 3.95
N SER A 176 3.97 -11.18 2.90
CA SER A 176 3.27 -12.46 2.72
C SER A 176 3.71 -13.48 3.78
N PRO A 177 2.79 -14.06 4.57
CA PRO A 177 3.12 -15.20 5.41
C PRO A 177 3.52 -16.39 4.51
N THR A 178 4.53 -17.15 4.94
CA THR A 178 4.84 -18.44 4.36
C THR A 178 3.69 -19.41 4.64
N THR A 179 2.70 -19.46 3.75
CA THR A 179 1.78 -20.59 3.71
C THR A 179 2.58 -21.84 3.33
N PRO A 180 2.56 -22.91 4.14
CA PRO A 180 3.19 -24.17 3.78
C PRO A 180 2.68 -24.64 2.41
N PRO A 181 3.52 -25.28 1.58
CA PRO A 181 3.06 -25.91 0.36
C PRO A 181 1.88 -26.84 0.67
N PRO A 182 0.85 -26.90 -0.19
CA PRO A 182 -0.20 -27.91 -0.06
C PRO A 182 0.45 -29.30 -0.05
N ALA A 183 -0.02 -30.19 0.84
CA ALA A 183 0.43 -31.57 0.83
C ALA A 183 0.03 -32.25 -0.50
N PRO A 184 0.79 -33.24 -1.00
CA PRO A 184 0.64 -33.75 -2.38
C PRO A 184 -0.74 -34.30 -2.76
N ASN A 185 -1.58 -34.68 -1.78
CA ASN A 185 -2.79 -35.49 -2.03
C ASN A 185 -4.12 -34.91 -1.51
N ASP A 186 -4.16 -33.69 -0.98
CA ASP A 186 -5.41 -33.07 -0.51
C ASP A 186 -5.08 -31.61 -0.23
N ASP A 187 -5.60 -30.65 -1.00
CA ASP A 187 -5.91 -29.27 -0.56
C ASP A 187 -6.10 -28.31 -1.76
N GLN A 188 -7.02 -28.62 -2.69
CA GLN A 188 -7.32 -27.74 -3.84
C GLN A 188 -7.77 -26.33 -3.39
N SER A 189 -8.40 -26.21 -2.22
CA SER A 189 -8.89 -24.92 -1.68
C SER A 189 -7.83 -24.12 -0.92
N ALA A 190 -6.92 -24.78 -0.17
CA ALA A 190 -5.81 -24.09 0.46
C ALA A 190 -4.78 -23.66 -0.60
N ALA A 191 -4.58 -24.50 -1.62
CA ALA A 191 -3.86 -24.13 -2.84
C ALA A 191 -4.52 -22.95 -3.55
N MET A 192 -5.86 -22.89 -3.61
CA MET A 192 -6.59 -21.76 -4.20
C MET A 192 -6.43 -20.46 -3.40
N MET A 193 -6.51 -20.50 -2.07
CA MET A 193 -6.27 -19.33 -1.22
C MET A 193 -4.82 -18.84 -1.32
N ALA A 194 -3.86 -19.77 -1.29
CA ALA A 194 -2.45 -19.46 -1.45
C ALA A 194 -2.12 -18.94 -2.86
N SER A 195 -2.74 -19.49 -3.90
CA SER A 195 -2.57 -19.02 -5.28
C SER A 195 -3.22 -17.66 -5.50
N MET A 196 -4.40 -17.40 -4.93
CA MET A 196 -5.02 -16.08 -4.96
C MET A 196 -4.10 -15.04 -4.31
N GLN A 197 -3.55 -15.34 -3.14
CA GLN A 197 -2.62 -14.44 -2.46
C GLN A 197 -1.33 -14.22 -3.26
N LYS A 198 -0.73 -15.28 -3.82
CA LYS A 198 0.46 -15.21 -4.66
C LYS A 198 0.22 -14.41 -5.95
N ASN A 199 -0.92 -14.63 -6.61
CA ASN A 199 -1.30 -13.93 -7.82
C ASN A 199 -1.55 -12.45 -7.55
N MET A 200 -2.22 -12.09 -6.45
CA MET A 200 -2.38 -10.68 -6.06
C MET A 200 -1.04 -10.01 -5.76
N ALA A 201 -0.13 -10.71 -5.09
CA ALA A 201 1.21 -10.22 -4.78
C ALA A 201 2.08 -9.95 -6.03
N PHE A 202 1.82 -10.64 -7.16
CA PHE A 202 2.51 -10.40 -8.43
C PHE A 202 1.77 -9.39 -9.32
N MET A 203 0.44 -9.47 -9.37
CA MET A 203 -0.41 -8.61 -10.20
C MET A 203 -0.27 -7.13 -9.82
N PHE A 204 -0.26 -6.82 -8.53
CA PHE A 204 -0.19 -5.43 -8.07
C PHE A 204 1.11 -4.70 -8.47
N PRO A 205 2.31 -5.29 -8.31
CA PRO A 205 3.54 -4.77 -8.89
C PRO A 205 3.47 -4.52 -10.40
N VAL A 206 2.94 -5.47 -11.18
CA VAL A 206 2.84 -5.34 -12.64
C VAL A 206 1.92 -4.18 -13.03
N MET A 207 0.76 -4.05 -12.38
CA MET A 207 -0.12 -2.91 -12.58
C MET A 207 0.56 -1.60 -12.19
N THR A 208 1.33 -1.59 -11.11
CA THR A 208 2.09 -0.41 -10.66
C THR A 208 3.08 0.05 -11.74
N VAL A 209 3.79 -0.87 -12.39
CA VAL A 209 4.69 -0.54 -13.52
C VAL A 209 3.89 0.06 -14.67
N PHE A 210 2.83 -0.61 -15.11
CA PHE A 210 2.02 -0.15 -16.25
C PHE A 210 1.41 1.23 -16.02
N ILE A 211 0.86 1.46 -14.82
CA ILE A 211 0.31 2.75 -14.41
C ILE A 211 1.42 3.81 -14.35
N SER A 212 2.56 3.50 -13.74
CA SER A 212 3.70 4.43 -13.63
C SER A 212 4.31 4.83 -14.98
N MET A 213 4.26 3.96 -15.98
CA MET A 213 4.76 4.26 -17.33
C MET A 213 3.91 5.32 -18.06
N LYS A 214 2.66 5.51 -17.64
CA LYS A 214 1.72 6.46 -18.26
C LYS A 214 1.60 7.78 -17.50
N LEU A 215 2.25 7.89 -16.35
CA LEU A 215 2.07 8.99 -15.41
C LEU A 215 3.40 9.70 -15.12
N PRO A 216 3.36 10.91 -14.54
CA PRO A 216 4.57 11.62 -14.13
C PRO A 216 5.44 10.78 -13.20
N ALA A 217 6.75 10.81 -13.42
CA ALA A 217 7.73 10.06 -12.68
C ALA A 217 7.80 10.45 -11.20
N ALA A 218 7.30 11.65 -10.83
CA ALA A 218 7.03 12.04 -9.45
C ALA A 218 6.20 10.98 -8.69
N LEU A 219 5.18 10.40 -9.33
CA LEU A 219 4.34 9.37 -8.71
C LEU A 219 5.10 8.05 -8.54
N ALA A 220 5.90 7.67 -9.54
CA ALA A 220 6.74 6.49 -9.46
C ALA A 220 7.79 6.63 -8.34
N LEU A 221 8.41 7.81 -8.21
CA LEU A 221 9.33 8.13 -7.12
C LEU A 221 8.65 8.03 -5.75
N TYR A 222 7.43 8.57 -5.62
CA TYR A 222 6.60 8.39 -4.42
C TYR A 222 6.36 6.91 -4.12
N TRP A 223 6.04 6.09 -5.13
CA TRP A 223 5.87 4.65 -4.93
C TRP A 223 7.15 3.95 -4.49
N VAL A 224 8.32 4.35 -5.00
CA VAL A 224 9.61 3.80 -4.54
C VAL A 224 9.87 4.20 -3.09
N ALA A 225 9.70 5.48 -2.75
CA ALA A 225 9.92 5.97 -1.40
C ALA A 225 8.98 5.26 -0.40
N THR A 226 7.72 5.10 -0.78
CA THR A 226 6.72 4.49 0.08
C THR A 226 6.92 2.99 0.27
N THR A 227 7.44 2.27 -0.72
CA THR A 227 7.72 0.84 -0.61
C THR A 227 8.96 0.60 0.22
N ILE A 228 10.03 1.38 0.05
CA ILE A 228 11.23 1.33 0.89
C ILE A 228 10.85 1.58 2.35
N PHE A 229 10.07 2.63 2.63
CA PHE A 229 9.56 2.86 3.98
C PHE A 229 8.76 1.66 4.49
N GLY A 230 7.87 1.11 3.66
CA GLY A 230 7.08 -0.07 4.01
C GLY A 230 7.93 -1.29 4.36
N ILE A 231 9.03 -1.53 3.65
CA ILE A 231 9.97 -2.64 3.92
C ILE A 231 10.62 -2.43 5.30
N VAL A 232 11.15 -1.23 5.56
CA VAL A 232 11.76 -0.88 6.86
C VAL A 232 10.74 -0.98 7.98
N GLN A 233 9.55 -0.40 7.79
CA GLN A 233 8.44 -0.45 8.73
C GLN A 233 8.07 -1.90 9.05
N GLN A 234 8.02 -2.77 8.03
CA GLN A 234 7.61 -4.14 8.23
C GLN A 234 8.68 -4.96 8.96
N TYR A 235 9.96 -4.70 8.70
CA TYR A 235 11.06 -5.26 9.48
C TYR A 235 10.95 -4.87 10.97
N VAL A 236 10.73 -3.59 11.26
CA VAL A 236 10.56 -3.08 12.63
C VAL A 236 9.33 -3.70 13.31
N PHE A 237 8.20 -3.80 12.60
CA PHE A 237 6.96 -4.37 13.14
C PHE A 237 7.10 -5.87 13.44
N LYS A 238 7.72 -6.66 12.55
CA LYS A 238 8.01 -8.07 12.82
C LYS A 238 8.83 -8.27 14.08
N LYS A 239 9.88 -7.46 14.26
CA LYS A 239 10.74 -7.48 15.46
C LYS A 239 9.96 -7.11 16.73
N ARG A 240 9.09 -6.09 16.67
CA ARG A 240 8.29 -5.62 17.81
C ARG A 240 7.15 -6.56 18.21
N LEU A 241 6.58 -7.26 17.24
CA LEU A 241 5.42 -8.12 17.44
C LEU A 241 5.79 -9.60 17.69
N HIS A 242 7.08 -9.91 17.83
CA HIS A 242 7.62 -11.29 17.91
C HIS A 242 6.95 -12.21 16.90
N ILE A 243 6.77 -11.73 15.66
CA ILE A 243 6.29 -12.57 14.58
C ILE A 243 7.48 -13.47 14.25
N THR A 244 7.56 -14.65 14.88
CA THR A 244 8.56 -15.67 14.59
C THR A 244 8.41 -15.97 13.11
N SER A 245 9.37 -15.48 12.33
CA SER A 245 9.50 -15.94 10.97
C SER A 245 9.95 -17.40 11.14
N SER A 246 9.14 -18.37 10.73
CA SER A 246 9.65 -19.70 10.45
C SER A 246 10.56 -19.56 9.22
N VAL A 247 11.72 -18.95 9.44
CA VAL A 247 12.88 -18.99 8.56
C VAL A 247 13.57 -20.28 8.98
N ALA A 248 13.07 -21.39 8.47
CA ALA A 248 13.97 -22.48 8.17
C ALA A 248 14.78 -21.99 6.96
N MET A 249 16.03 -21.63 7.22
CA MET A 249 17.09 -21.73 6.21
C MET A 249 17.18 -23.19 5.75
#